data_AF-A0A853ERJ8-F1
#
_entry.id   AF-A0A853ERJ8-F1
#
_cell.length_a   1.000
_cell.length_b   1.000
_cell.length_c   1.000
_cell.angle_alpha   90.00
_cell.angle_beta   90.00
_cell.angle_gamma   90.00
#
_symmetry.space_group_name_H-M   'P 1'
#
loop_
_entity.id
_entity.type
_entity.pdbx_description
1 polymer ?
#
loop_
_entity_poly.entity_id
_entity_poly.type
_entity_poly.pdbx_seq_one_letter_code
_entity_poly.pdbx_strand_id
1 'polypeptide(L)'
;MTLTPDRIVDVRTEIPRTRHALIFTTFDQLPFGTGFVLVNDHDPKPLYYQLAAESPDAFTWEYLEEGPEVWRVRIGRIAEA
;
A
#
# COMPACT_ATOMS: atom_id res chain seq x y z
N MET A 1 -1.49 11.30 21.99
CA MET A 1 -0.86 10.34 21.07
C MET A 1 -0.95 10.97 19.69
N THR A 2 0.13 11.53 19.18
CA THR A 2 0.15 12.15 17.85
C THR A 2 0.20 11.03 16.84
N LEU A 3 -0.92 10.75 16.16
CA LEU A 3 -0.92 9.89 14.97
C LEU A 3 -0.11 10.63 13.91
N THR A 4 1.12 10.19 13.66
CA THR A 4 1.89 10.70 12.52
C THR A 4 1.08 10.34 11.27
N PRO A 5 0.79 11.29 10.37
CA PRO A 5 0.08 10.96 9.14
C PRO A 5 0.91 9.95 8.36
N ASP A 6 0.26 8.86 7.93
CA ASP A 6 0.89 7.86 7.08
C ASP A 6 1.39 8.52 5.78
N ARG A 7 2.57 8.10 5.31
CA ARG A 7 3.14 8.58 4.04
C ARG A 7 2.17 8.29 2.90
N ILE A 8 2.03 9.23 1.97
CA ILE A 8 1.25 9.01 0.74
C ILE A 8 2.18 8.53 -0.37
N VAL A 9 1.78 7.45 -1.05
CA VAL A 9 2.43 6.90 -2.25
C VAL A 9 1.43 6.98 -3.38
N ASP A 10 1.48 8.07 -4.15
CA ASP A 10 0.63 8.27 -5.32
C ASP A 10 1.32 7.70 -6.57
N VAL A 11 0.72 6.67 -7.16
CA VAL A 11 1.26 5.98 -8.33
C VAL A 11 0.55 6.33 -9.63
N ARG A 12 -0.41 7.26 -9.60
CA ARG A 12 -1.18 7.65 -10.80
C ARG A 12 -0.29 8.29 -11.86
N THR A 13 0.74 9.01 -11.45
CA THR A 13 1.74 9.64 -12.33
C THR A 13 2.93 8.73 -12.64
N GLU A 14 3.04 7.59 -11.97
CA GLU A 14 4.17 6.67 -12.12
C GLU A 14 4.00 5.78 -13.36
N ILE A 15 5.12 5.44 -13.99
CA ILE A 15 5.15 4.54 -15.14
C ILE A 15 4.63 3.17 -14.71
N PRO A 16 3.68 2.53 -15.44
CA PRO A 16 3.06 1.27 -15.01
C PRO A 16 4.05 0.18 -14.57
N ARG A 17 5.20 0.09 -15.23
CA ARG A 17 6.25 -0.89 -14.93
C ARG A 17 7.01 -0.62 -13.62
N THR A 18 7.01 0.60 -13.10
CA THR A 18 7.72 0.96 -11.86
C THR A 18 6.81 0.95 -10.63
N ARG A 19 5.48 1.04 -10.81
CA ARG A 19 4.50 1.10 -9.72
C ARG A 19 4.66 -0.03 -8.72
N HIS A 20 4.69 -1.27 -9.20
CA HIS A 20 4.81 -2.44 -8.31
C HIS A 20 6.12 -2.38 -7.52
N ALA A 21 7.25 -2.18 -8.20
CA ALA A 21 8.55 -2.12 -7.53
C ALA A 21 8.59 -1.05 -6.43
N LEU A 22 8.04 0.15 -6.71
CA LEU A 22 7.95 1.24 -5.73
C LEU A 22 7.11 0.84 -4.51
N ILE A 23 5.95 0.22 -4.73
CA ILE A 23 5.01 -0.16 -3.68
C ILE A 23 5.61 -1.25 -2.78
N PHE A 24 6.14 -2.34 -3.37
CA PHE A 24 6.77 -3.43 -2.62
C PHE A 24 8.02 -2.97 -1.87
N THR A 25 8.87 -2.14 -2.51
CA THR A 25 10.04 -1.55 -1.84
C THR A 25 9.61 -0.65 -0.68
N THR A 26 8.53 0.12 -0.85
CA THR A 26 8.01 0.96 0.24
C THR A 26 7.47 0.11 1.39
N PHE A 27 6.77 -0.98 1.10
CA PHE A 27 6.27 -1.91 2.12
C PHE A 27 7.40 -2.60 2.89
N ASP A 28 8.43 -3.11 2.20
CA ASP A 28 9.57 -3.80 2.81
C ASP A 28 10.36 -2.88 3.77
N GLN A 29 10.43 -1.60 3.45
CA GLN A 29 11.09 -0.56 4.26
C GLN A 29 10.25 -0.04 5.43
N LEU A 30 8.97 -0.43 5.55
CA LEU A 30 8.12 0.03 6.67
C LEU A 30 8.61 -0.56 8.00
N PRO A 31 8.73 0.27 9.06
CA PRO A 31 8.79 -0.22 10.43
C PRO A 31 7.50 -0.96 10.83
N PHE A 32 7.59 -1.95 11.71
CA PHE A 32 6.39 -2.62 12.25
C PHE A 32 5.46 -1.65 12.97
N GLY A 33 4.16 -1.85 12.76
CA GLY A 33 3.11 -1.00 13.32
C GLY A 33 2.89 0.31 12.54
N THR A 34 3.60 0.53 11.43
CA THR A 34 3.42 1.71 10.57
C THR A 34 2.79 1.34 9.22
N GLY A 35 2.37 2.34 8.45
CA GLY A 35 1.81 2.14 7.13
C GLY A 35 2.02 3.32 6.19
N PHE A 36 1.56 3.14 4.96
CA PHE A 36 1.46 4.19 3.95
C PHE A 36 0.10 4.09 3.25
N VAL A 37 -0.33 5.20 2.65
CA VAL A 37 -1.53 5.28 1.82
C VAL A 37 -1.12 5.20 0.36
N LEU A 38 -1.49 4.11 -0.30
CA LEU A 38 -1.43 3.97 -1.75
C LEU A 38 -2.57 4.75 -2.38
N VAL A 39 -2.25 5.58 -3.39
CA VAL A 39 -3.24 6.26 -4.24
C VAL A 39 -3.08 5.75 -5.67
N ASN A 40 -4.14 5.17 -6.23
CA ASN A 40 -4.13 4.55 -7.55
C ASN A 40 -5.32 5.02 -8.41
N ASP A 41 -5.19 4.89 -9.74
CA ASP A 41 -6.24 5.25 -10.71
C ASP A 41 -7.30 4.15 -10.92
N HIS A 42 -7.09 2.97 -10.34
CA HIS A 42 -8.00 1.82 -10.37
C HIS A 42 -7.89 0.99 -9.08
N ASP A 43 -8.79 0.03 -8.90
CA ASP A 43 -8.79 -0.88 -7.76
C ASP A 43 -7.45 -1.66 -7.68
N PRO A 44 -6.65 -1.49 -6.61
CA PRO A 44 -5.38 -2.20 -6.42
C PRO A 44 -5.56 -3.65 -5.92
N LYS A 45 -6.75 -4.25 -6.01
CA LYS A 45 -7.01 -5.65 -5.63
C LYS A 45 -6.00 -6.70 -6.16
N PRO A 46 -5.46 -6.62 -7.40
CA PRO A 46 -4.41 -7.55 -7.83
C PRO A 46 -3.15 -7.48 -6.96
N LEU A 47 -2.80 -6.29 -6.49
CA LEU A 47 -1.65 -6.05 -5.61
C LEU A 47 -1.88 -6.67 -4.23
N TYR A 48 -3.11 -6.61 -3.69
CA TYR A 48 -3.46 -7.28 -2.44
C TYR A 48 -3.12 -8.77 -2.50
N TYR A 49 -3.53 -9.46 -3.58
CA TYR A 49 -3.27 -10.88 -3.72
C TYR A 49 -1.78 -11.20 -3.86
N GLN A 50 -1.04 -10.34 -4.56
CA GLN A 50 0.40 -10.50 -4.68
C GLN A 50 1.09 -10.32 -3.32
N LEU A 51 0.73 -9.29 -2.55
CA LEU A 51 1.28 -9.07 -1.22
C LEU A 51 0.90 -10.20 -0.24
N ALA A 52 -0.33 -10.73 -0.34
CA ALA A 52 -0.76 -11.89 0.45
C ALA A 52 0.00 -13.18 0.11
N ALA A 53 0.48 -13.33 -1.12
CA ALA A 53 1.30 -14.45 -1.51
C ALA A 53 2.77 -14.29 -1.08
N GLU A 54 3.31 -13.07 -1.12
CA GLU A 54 4.71 -12.77 -0.77
C GLU A 54 4.93 -12.55 0.73
N SER A 55 3.91 -12.11 1.48
CA SER A 55 4.02 -11.72 2.89
C SER A 55 2.76 -12.13 3.67
N PRO A 56 2.50 -13.44 3.81
CA PRO A 56 1.32 -13.94 4.50
C PRO A 56 1.29 -13.50 5.97
N ASP A 57 0.13 -13.05 6.45
CA ASP A 57 -0.10 -12.59 7.83
C ASP A 57 0.81 -11.44 8.30
N ALA A 58 1.53 -10.78 7.39
CA ALA A 58 2.51 -9.72 7.70
C ALA A 58 2.02 -8.29 7.41
N PHE A 59 0.81 -8.14 6.85
CA PHE A 59 0.27 -6.82 6.48
C PHE A 59 -1.20 -6.62 6.84
N THR A 60 -1.61 -5.36 6.82
CA THR A 60 -3.00 -4.90 6.92
C THR A 60 -3.38 -4.15 5.65
N TRP A 61 -4.65 -4.24 5.28
CA TRP A 61 -5.20 -3.63 4.08
C TRP A 61 -6.54 -2.96 4.40
N GLU A 62 -6.58 -1.64 4.29
CA GLU A 62 -7.76 -0.85 4.61
C GLU A 62 -8.08 0.10 3.46
N TYR A 63 -9.28 0.00 2.91
CA TYR A 63 -9.75 0.98 1.93
C TYR A 63 -10.11 2.28 2.63
N LEU A 64 -9.51 3.37 2.19
CA LEU A 64 -9.84 4.73 2.62
C LEU A 64 -10.76 5.43 1.60
N GLU A 65 -10.69 5.03 0.33
CA GLU A 65 -11.51 5.56 -0.76
C GLU A 65 -11.63 4.52 -1.87
N GLU A 66 -12.86 4.28 -2.34
CA GLU A 66 -13.19 3.23 -3.30
C GLU A 66 -13.81 3.81 -4.58
N GLY A 67 -13.00 4.53 -5.38
CA GLY A 67 -13.33 4.91 -6.76
C GLY A 67 -14.63 5.70 -6.97
N PRO A 68 -15.01 5.93 -8.25
CA PRO A 68 -14.30 5.55 -9.47
C PRO A 68 -13.15 6.50 -9.86
N GLU A 69 -13.06 7.67 -9.25
CA GLU A 69 -12.07 8.71 -9.62
C GLU A 69 -10.69 8.44 -9.01
N VAL A 70 -10.67 7.96 -7.75
CA VAL A 70 -9.44 7.68 -7.01
C VAL A 70 -9.66 6.48 -6.11
N TRP A 71 -8.64 5.62 -6.02
CA TRP A 71 -8.60 4.52 -5.07
C TRP A 71 -7.52 4.79 -4.04
N ARG A 72 -7.88 4.76 -2.76
CA ARG A 72 -6.95 4.97 -1.65
C ARG A 72 -6.98 3.78 -0.72
N VAL A 73 -5.82 3.17 -0.50
CA VAL A 73 -5.68 2.02 0.39
C VAL A 73 -4.54 2.30 1.36
N ARG A 74 -4.81 2.14 2.65
CA ARG A 74 -3.79 2.09 3.67
C ARG A 74 -3.22 0.67 3.75
N ILE A 75 -1.92 0.55 3.52
CA ILE A 75 -1.16 -0.69 3.64
C ILE A 75 -0.25 -0.54 4.87
N GLY A 76 -0.46 -1.37 5.88
CA GLY A 76 0.35 -1.36 7.10
C GLY A 76 1.15 -2.65 7.26
N ARG A 77 2.35 -2.56 7.84
CA ARG A 77 3.20 -3.72 8.15
C ARG A 77 3.04 -4.12 9.61
N ILE A 78 2.68 -5.38 9.88
CA ILE A 78 2.40 -5.87 11.24
C ILE A 78 3.33 -6.99 11.72
N ALA A 79 4.03 -7.66 10.81
CA ALA A 79 5.03 -8.68 11.15
C ALA A 79 6.15 -8.73 10.09
N GLU A 80 7.21 -9.48 10.37
CA GLU A 80 8.23 -9.82 9.36
C GLU A 80 7.54 -10.51 8.17
N ALA A 81 7.93 -10.07 6.98
CA ALA A 81 7.45 -10.60 5.71
C ALA A 81 8.20 -11.90 5.38
#